data_AF-A0A7Y8L784-F1
#
_entry.id   AF-A0A7Y8L784-F1
#
_cell.length_a   1.000
_cell.length_b   1.000
_cell.length_c   1.000
_cell.angle_alpha   90.00
_cell.angle_beta   90.00
_cell.angle_gamma   90.00
#
_symmetry.space_group_name_H-M   'P 1'
#
loop_
_entity.id
_entity.type
_entity.pdbx_description
1 polymer ?
#
loop_
_entity_poly.entity_id
_entity_poly.type
_entity_poly.pdbx_seq_one_letter_code
_entity_poly.pdbx_strand_id
1 'polypeptide(L)'
;MVLSLDGYKNVPPSVPLISAFRARYIPHNASGDVSTFEELAEQAQGRKCLAYLKADVDNLGFIFKAGLKGEEGGDRTSISRLTTLSRSLDLFFSGYFETLLAKEFPGIYTVYSGGDDLLCVGPWDRTISFALRLREQFSLFTCRNPAWSISAGIFLVGDRTPVLSAVSATDQLLDASKEVAGEDVVPWPWKSPTGKAQKNRITVFGTSIPWTSYPQVLEKSQWLSGVLLKGILNTSKIMRLLKYAEMHREFMRTGETRNFRYVYLLSYDLRRNWGANLDDEDGRRALEWAHQLLAPENPEMAKLRFICEYALNSIREKEASHG
;
A
#
# COMPACT_ATOMS: atom_id res chain seq x y z
N MET A 1 24.49 26.79 14.60
CA MET A 1 23.52 26.69 13.50
C MET A 1 22.25 26.12 14.09
N VAL A 2 21.23 26.95 14.32
CA VAL A 2 19.97 26.52 14.94
C VAL A 2 18.95 26.31 13.83
N LEU A 3 18.60 25.06 13.56
CA LEU A 3 17.49 24.69 12.69
C LEU A 3 16.21 24.74 13.53
N SER A 4 15.39 25.77 13.34
CA SER A 4 14.14 25.95 14.08
C SER A 4 12.97 25.99 13.11
N LEU A 5 12.14 24.94 13.12
CA LEU A 5 10.77 24.97 12.63
C LEU A 5 9.77 25.47 13.67
N ASP A 6 10.16 25.51 14.95
CA ASP A 6 9.24 25.72 16.08
C ASP A 6 9.16 27.19 16.54
N GLY A 7 9.59 28.14 15.71
CA GLY A 7 9.28 29.56 15.91
C GLY A 7 9.71 30.12 17.28
N TYR A 8 11.00 30.05 17.62
CA TYR A 8 11.51 30.93 18.67
C TYR A 8 11.41 32.39 18.20
N LYS A 9 10.50 33.17 18.83
CA LYS A 9 10.33 34.61 18.56
C LYS A 9 11.55 35.46 18.94
N ASN A 10 12.50 34.91 19.70
CA ASN A 10 13.66 35.62 20.26
C ASN A 10 14.98 34.94 19.85
N VAL A 11 15.34 35.03 18.57
CA VAL A 11 16.69 34.63 18.11
C VAL A 11 17.61 35.86 18.15
N PRO A 12 18.81 35.78 18.75
CA PRO A 12 19.74 36.91 18.81
C PRO A 12 20.11 37.42 17.40
N PRO A 13 20.28 38.73 17.18
CA PRO A 13 20.56 39.31 15.85
C PRO A 13 21.81 38.76 15.16
N SER A 14 22.75 38.21 15.92
CA SER A 14 24.02 37.68 15.44
C SER A 14 23.96 36.21 14.99
N VAL A 15 22.82 35.54 15.15
CA VAL A 15 22.67 34.12 14.82
C VAL A 15 22.02 33.96 13.44
N PRO A 16 22.67 33.30 12.47
CA PRO A 16 22.06 33.03 11.18
C PRO A 16 20.88 32.06 11.34
N LEU A 17 19.72 32.49 10.84
CA LEU A 17 18.49 31.70 10.79
C LEU A 17 18.48 30.83 9.54
N ILE A 18 18.25 29.54 9.72
CA ILE A 18 18.03 28.59 8.62
C ILE A 18 16.68 27.93 8.84
N SER A 19 15.77 28.13 7.88
CA SER A 19 14.48 27.46 7.84
C SER A 19 14.53 26.26 6.89
N ALA A 20 14.06 25.11 7.35
CA ALA A 20 13.81 23.93 6.53
C ALA A 20 12.48 23.33 6.96
N PHE A 21 11.70 22.74 6.05
CA PHE A 21 10.53 21.95 6.42
C PHE A 21 10.99 20.55 6.86
N ARG A 22 10.27 19.96 7.81
CA ARG A 22 10.48 18.59 8.25
C ARG A 22 9.13 18.04 8.64
N ALA A 23 8.72 16.97 7.96
CA ALA A 23 7.55 16.22 8.35
C ALA A 23 7.81 15.57 9.71
N ARG A 24 7.06 15.99 10.73
CA ARG A 24 7.18 15.51 12.11
C ARG A 24 5.83 15.11 12.69
N TYR A 25 4.87 14.78 11.84
CA TYR A 25 3.56 14.38 12.30
C TYR A 25 3.63 13.12 13.16
N ILE A 26 3.23 13.27 14.41
CA ILE A 26 3.18 12.23 15.44
C ILE A 26 1.76 12.25 16.02
N PRO A 27 1.03 11.12 16.04
CA PRO A 27 -0.25 11.01 16.69
C PRO A 27 -0.15 11.19 18.21
N HIS A 28 -1.14 11.87 18.78
CA HIS A 28 -1.28 12.04 20.23
C HIS A 28 -2.54 11.31 20.72
N ASN A 29 -2.47 10.73 21.92
CA ASN A 29 -3.62 10.12 22.57
C ASN A 29 -4.53 11.19 23.21
N ALA A 30 -5.63 10.75 23.84
CA ALA A 30 -6.61 11.65 24.47
C ALA A 30 -6.02 12.51 25.60
N SER A 31 -4.92 12.06 26.22
CA SER A 31 -4.20 12.80 27.28
C SER A 31 -3.23 13.84 26.72
N GLY A 32 -2.99 13.85 25.40
CA GLY A 32 -2.00 14.72 24.75
C GLY A 32 -0.60 14.13 24.66
N ASP A 33 -0.37 12.91 25.16
CA ASP A 33 0.91 12.21 25.05
C ASP A 33 1.07 11.55 23.67
N VAL A 34 2.31 11.29 23.26
CA VAL A 34 2.59 10.58 22.00
C VAL A 34 1.98 9.18 22.05
N SER A 35 1.16 8.83 21.04
CA SER A 35 0.56 7.51 20.97
C SER A 35 1.62 6.42 20.78
N THR A 36 1.52 5.39 21.61
CA THR A 36 2.33 4.18 21.50
C THR A 36 1.88 3.30 20.32
N PHE A 37 2.75 2.38 19.89
CA PHE A 37 2.42 1.41 18.85
C PHE A 37 1.28 0.46 19.21
N GLU A 38 1.12 0.15 20.49
CA GLU A 38 -0.02 -0.62 20.99
C GLU A 38 -1.33 0.17 20.84
N GLU A 39 -1.36 1.43 21.28
CA GLU A 39 -2.54 2.30 21.11
C GLU A 39 -2.88 2.55 19.63
N LEU A 40 -1.89 2.65 18.75
CA LEU A 40 -2.13 2.77 17.32
C LEU A 40 -2.67 1.47 16.71
N ALA A 41 -2.18 0.30 17.15
CA ALA A 41 -2.69 -0.98 16.70
C ALA A 41 -4.15 -1.19 17.11
N GLU A 42 -4.54 -0.73 18.31
CA GLU A 42 -5.92 -0.81 18.81
C GLU A 42 -6.94 -0.02 17.99
N GLN A 43 -6.49 1.06 17.34
CA GLN A 43 -7.32 1.87 16.45
C GLN A 43 -7.64 1.19 15.10
N ALA A 44 -6.98 0.06 14.80
CA ALA A 44 -7.22 -0.68 13.57
C ALA A 44 -8.59 -1.36 13.56
N GLN A 45 -9.23 -1.35 12.40
CA GLN A 45 -10.46 -2.12 12.19
C GLN A 45 -10.11 -3.60 11.94
N GLY A 46 -10.73 -4.50 12.71
CA GLY A 46 -10.43 -5.92 12.63
C GLY A 46 -9.17 -6.28 13.42
N ARG A 47 -8.16 -6.85 12.76
CA ARG A 47 -6.93 -7.27 13.41
C ARG A 47 -6.22 -6.07 14.02
N LYS A 48 -5.97 -6.13 15.33
CA LYS A 48 -5.17 -5.13 16.06
C LYS A 48 -3.70 -5.29 15.70
N CYS A 49 -3.29 -4.62 14.63
CA CYS A 49 -1.91 -4.65 14.14
C CYS A 49 -1.57 -3.37 13.38
N LEU A 50 -0.26 -3.14 13.24
CA LEU A 50 0.28 -2.01 12.51
C LEU A 50 0.62 -2.40 11.08
N ALA A 51 0.67 -1.40 10.22
CA ALA A 51 1.32 -1.49 8.92
C ALA A 51 2.38 -0.41 8.79
N TYR A 52 3.55 -0.82 8.32
CA TYR A 52 4.63 0.06 7.89
C TYR A 52 4.49 0.27 6.40
N LEU A 53 4.43 1.54 5.98
CA LEU A 53 4.42 1.95 4.57
C LEU A 53 5.72 2.70 4.29
N LYS A 54 6.45 2.22 3.28
CA LYS A 54 7.55 2.96 2.68
C LYS A 54 7.22 3.28 1.23
N ALA A 55 7.49 4.49 0.80
CA ALA A 55 7.26 4.93 -0.56
C ALA A 55 8.43 5.80 -1.06
N ASP A 56 8.67 5.78 -2.37
CA ASP A 56 9.80 6.43 -3.02
C ASP A 56 9.44 6.87 -4.44
N VAL A 57 9.91 8.06 -4.85
CA VAL A 57 9.66 8.60 -6.19
C VAL A 57 10.45 7.85 -7.26
N ASP A 58 9.73 7.40 -8.27
CA ASP A 58 10.31 6.65 -9.36
C ASP A 58 11.11 7.54 -10.31
N ASN A 59 12.28 7.02 -10.70
CA ASN A 59 13.09 7.57 -11.80
C ASN A 59 13.58 9.00 -11.56
N LEU A 60 13.68 9.42 -10.30
CA LEU A 60 14.06 10.78 -9.93
C LEU A 60 15.37 11.23 -10.60
N GLY A 61 16.42 10.41 -10.53
CA GLY A 61 17.69 10.73 -11.17
C GLY A 61 17.59 10.93 -12.69
N PHE A 62 16.72 10.18 -13.37
CA PHE A 62 16.46 10.38 -14.80
C PHE A 62 15.69 11.68 -15.06
N ILE A 63 14.69 11.98 -14.23
CA ILE A 63 13.90 13.21 -14.33
C ILE A 63 14.78 14.45 -14.13
N PHE A 64 15.66 14.44 -13.12
CA PHE A 64 16.61 15.54 -12.89
C PHE A 64 17.61 15.71 -14.03
N LYS A 65 18.05 14.60 -14.66
CA LYS A 65 19.06 14.62 -15.74
C LYS A 65 18.47 15.01 -17.11
N ALA A 66 17.26 14.56 -17.42
CA ALA A 66 16.69 14.62 -18.76
C ALA A 66 15.32 15.32 -18.83
N GLY A 67 14.57 15.40 -17.73
CA GLY A 67 13.21 15.93 -17.71
C GLY A 67 13.09 17.44 -17.94
N LEU A 68 14.20 18.18 -17.90
CA LEU A 68 14.26 19.63 -18.19
C LEU A 68 14.81 19.94 -19.59
N LYS A 69 15.16 18.93 -20.39
CA LYS A 69 15.60 19.14 -21.77
C LYS A 69 14.37 19.39 -22.63
N GLY A 70 14.36 20.46 -23.43
CA GLY A 70 13.24 20.77 -24.31
C GLY A 70 13.12 19.80 -25.48
N GLU A 71 11.90 19.60 -25.98
CA GLU A 71 11.62 18.75 -27.15
C GLU A 71 12.25 19.32 -28.44
N GLU A 72 12.36 20.65 -28.54
CA GLU A 72 12.92 21.37 -29.70
C GLU A 72 14.38 21.82 -29.47
N GLY A 73 15.25 20.91 -29.00
CA GLY A 73 16.71 21.06 -29.11
C GLY A 73 17.40 22.04 -28.15
N GLY A 74 16.68 22.66 -27.21
CA GLY A 74 17.27 23.53 -26.19
C GLY A 74 17.40 22.83 -24.83
N ASP A 75 18.62 22.78 -24.28
CA ASP A 75 18.80 22.39 -22.87
C ASP A 75 18.29 23.52 -21.97
N ARG A 76 17.15 23.30 -21.30
CA ARG A 76 16.60 24.27 -20.33
C ARG A 76 17.14 24.01 -18.93
N THR A 77 18.05 23.04 -18.75
CA THR A 77 18.63 22.71 -17.45
C THR A 77 19.45 23.90 -16.93
N SER A 78 18.96 24.52 -15.87
CA SER A 78 19.67 25.56 -15.15
C SER A 78 19.69 25.22 -13.65
N ILE A 79 20.69 25.74 -12.93
CA ILE A 79 20.77 25.61 -11.47
C ILE A 79 19.46 26.09 -10.81
N SER A 80 18.89 27.18 -11.32
CA SER A 80 17.62 27.71 -10.82
C SER A 80 16.47 26.72 -10.97
N ARG A 81 16.31 26.08 -12.14
CA ARG A 81 15.23 25.10 -12.36
C ARG A 81 15.43 23.82 -11.56
N LEU A 82 16.66 23.32 -11.48
CA LEU A 82 16.99 22.14 -10.65
C LEU A 82 16.69 22.40 -9.16
N THR A 83 17.09 23.58 -8.67
CA THR A 83 16.84 23.99 -7.29
C THR A 83 15.34 24.14 -7.02
N THR A 84 14.60 24.75 -7.95
CA THR A 84 13.13 24.85 -7.82
C THR A 84 12.48 23.48 -7.80
N LEU A 85 12.87 22.56 -8.69
CA LEU A 85 12.32 21.19 -8.71
C LEU A 85 12.58 20.46 -7.39
N SER A 86 13.82 20.50 -6.90
CA SER A 86 14.20 19.89 -5.62
C SER A 86 13.42 20.47 -4.45
N ARG A 87 13.30 21.81 -4.39
CA ARG A 87 12.52 22.49 -3.33
C ARG A 87 11.03 22.14 -3.41
N SER A 88 10.47 22.03 -4.61
CA SER A 88 9.05 21.65 -4.77
C SER A 88 8.80 20.23 -4.27
N LEU A 89 9.66 19.27 -4.61
CA LEU A 89 9.55 17.90 -4.09
C LEU A 89 9.70 17.86 -2.57
N ASP A 90 10.71 18.53 -2.02
CA ASP A 90 10.87 18.62 -0.58
C ASP A 90 9.65 19.25 0.10
N LEU A 91 9.03 20.28 -0.48
CA LEU A 91 7.78 20.84 0.06
C LEU A 91 6.63 19.83 0.07
N PHE A 92 6.54 18.93 -0.91
CA PHE A 92 5.55 17.86 -0.92
C PHE A 92 5.78 16.87 0.24
N PHE A 93 6.99 16.33 0.35
CA PHE A 93 7.31 15.28 1.33
C PHE A 93 7.50 15.82 2.76
N SER A 94 8.02 17.03 2.92
CA SER A 94 8.35 17.62 4.23
C SER A 94 7.26 18.55 4.77
N GLY A 95 6.35 19.05 3.94
CA GLY A 95 5.30 19.99 4.35
C GLY A 95 3.88 19.50 4.07
N TYR A 96 3.56 19.23 2.80
CA TYR A 96 2.23 18.81 2.39
C TYR A 96 1.83 17.45 3.00
N PHE A 97 2.74 16.48 2.99
CA PHE A 97 2.55 15.14 3.58
C PHE A 97 2.10 15.20 5.04
N GLU A 98 2.74 16.03 5.88
CA GLU A 98 2.34 16.20 7.28
C GLU A 98 0.91 16.76 7.40
N THR A 99 0.56 17.73 6.56
CA THR A 99 -0.80 18.29 6.53
C THR A 99 -1.84 17.24 6.11
N LEU A 100 -1.49 16.37 5.16
CA LEU A 100 -2.34 15.29 4.68
C LEU A 100 -2.63 14.28 5.81
N LEU A 101 -1.59 13.85 6.55
CA LEU A 101 -1.76 12.96 7.68
C LEU A 101 -2.62 13.58 8.78
N ALA A 102 -2.31 14.82 9.18
CA ALA A 102 -3.03 15.51 10.26
C ALA A 102 -4.53 15.69 9.98
N LYS A 103 -4.91 15.91 8.71
CA LYS A 103 -6.30 16.18 8.32
C LYS A 103 -7.10 14.93 7.99
N GLU A 104 -6.50 13.98 7.28
CA GLU A 104 -7.22 12.86 6.69
C GLU A 104 -6.89 11.51 7.36
N PHE A 105 -5.69 11.34 7.93
CA PHE A 105 -5.23 10.08 8.52
C PHE A 105 -4.63 10.25 9.92
N PRO A 106 -5.41 10.78 10.88
CA PRO A 106 -4.97 10.81 12.26
C PRO A 106 -4.71 9.38 12.74
N GLY A 107 -3.57 9.17 13.40
CA GLY A 107 -3.11 7.85 13.83
C GLY A 107 -2.01 7.23 12.95
N ILE A 108 -1.63 7.86 11.83
CA ILE A 108 -0.41 7.47 11.10
C ILE A 108 0.77 8.28 11.63
N TYR A 109 1.76 7.59 12.19
CA TYR A 109 3.01 8.12 12.71
C TYR A 109 4.07 8.23 11.61
N THR A 110 4.71 9.40 11.48
CA THR A 110 5.84 9.60 10.56
C THR A 110 7.15 9.16 11.20
N VAL A 111 7.81 8.15 10.62
CA VAL A 111 9.17 7.77 11.04
C VAL A 111 10.19 8.71 10.40
N TYR A 112 10.08 8.89 9.08
CA TYR A 112 10.79 9.93 8.35
C TYR A 112 10.04 10.27 7.05
N SER A 113 10.23 11.46 6.53
CA SER A 113 9.82 11.85 5.18
C SER A 113 10.66 13.04 4.75
N GLY A 114 11.23 12.99 3.55
CA GLY A 114 12.07 14.08 3.04
C GLY A 114 12.62 13.81 1.65
N GLY A 115 12.79 14.88 0.88
CA GLY A 115 13.27 14.78 -0.50
C GLY A 115 12.28 14.05 -1.41
N ASP A 116 12.41 12.73 -1.49
CA ASP A 116 11.70 11.85 -2.42
C ASP A 116 11.22 10.53 -1.81
N ASP A 117 11.54 10.25 -0.54
CA ASP A 117 11.11 9.04 0.16
C ASP A 117 10.41 9.34 1.49
N LEU A 118 9.62 8.38 1.94
CA LEU A 118 8.93 8.43 3.23
C LEU A 118 8.78 7.04 3.84
N LEU A 119 8.71 7.02 5.17
CA LEU A 119 8.37 5.87 5.98
C LEU A 119 7.41 6.30 7.08
N CYS A 120 6.26 5.63 7.15
CA CYS A 120 5.28 5.85 8.19
C CYS A 120 4.71 4.53 8.72
N VAL A 121 4.12 4.58 9.90
CA VAL A 121 3.53 3.45 10.61
C VAL A 121 2.18 3.84 11.17
N GLY A 122 1.18 2.96 11.07
CA GLY A 122 -0.15 3.24 11.60
C GLY A 122 -1.05 2.01 11.59
N PRO A 123 -2.34 2.17 11.96
CA PRO A 123 -3.34 1.10 11.88
C PRO A 123 -3.39 0.52 10.47
N TRP A 124 -3.36 -0.81 10.34
CA TRP A 124 -3.11 -1.46 9.05
C TRP A 124 -4.11 -1.08 7.95
N ASP A 125 -5.39 -0.99 8.29
CA ASP A 125 -6.50 -0.67 7.38
C ASP A 125 -6.42 0.79 6.89
N ARG A 126 -6.07 1.71 7.79
CA ARG A 126 -5.87 3.12 7.48
C ARG A 126 -4.63 3.33 6.63
N THR A 127 -3.52 2.67 6.95
CA THR A 127 -2.27 2.78 6.19
C THR A 127 -2.41 2.25 4.75
N ILE A 128 -3.15 1.17 4.54
CA ILE A 128 -3.47 0.67 3.19
C ILE A 128 -4.27 1.70 2.40
N SER A 129 -5.30 2.30 3.01
CA SER A 129 -6.13 3.33 2.38
C SER A 129 -5.33 4.62 2.11
N PHE A 130 -4.44 4.98 3.04
CA PHE A 130 -3.54 6.11 2.94
C PHE A 130 -2.60 6.00 1.74
N ALA A 131 -2.08 4.81 1.45
CA ALA A 131 -1.16 4.62 0.32
C ALA A 131 -1.78 5.02 -1.03
N LEU A 132 -3.07 4.70 -1.24
CA LEU A 132 -3.81 5.18 -2.43
C LEU A 132 -3.89 6.71 -2.43
N ARG A 133 -4.29 7.30 -1.29
CA ARG A 133 -4.45 8.74 -1.17
C ARG A 133 -3.15 9.51 -1.38
N LEU A 134 -2.04 9.02 -0.85
CA LEU A 134 -0.69 9.53 -1.09
C LEU A 134 -0.36 9.54 -2.58
N ARG A 135 -0.62 8.43 -3.30
CA ARG A 135 -0.38 8.35 -4.74
C ARG A 135 -1.22 9.34 -5.54
N GLU A 136 -2.49 9.51 -5.18
CA GLU A 136 -3.39 10.47 -5.81
C GLU A 136 -2.90 11.90 -5.61
N GLN A 137 -2.54 12.28 -4.39
CA GLN A 137 -2.05 13.63 -4.11
C GLN A 137 -0.72 13.91 -4.80
N PHE A 138 0.19 12.93 -4.87
CA PHE A 138 1.41 13.07 -5.65
C PHE A 138 1.15 13.19 -7.16
N SER A 139 0.17 12.45 -7.67
CA SER A 139 -0.27 12.58 -9.07
C SER A 139 -0.76 14.01 -9.35
N LEU A 140 -1.59 14.56 -8.47
CA LEU A 140 -2.08 15.94 -8.61
C LEU A 140 -0.94 16.96 -8.50
N PHE A 141 -0.04 16.79 -7.53
CA PHE A 141 1.12 17.65 -7.32
C PHE A 141 2.03 17.72 -8.57
N THR A 142 2.18 16.60 -9.27
CA THR A 142 2.96 16.48 -10.51
C THR A 142 2.14 16.75 -11.78
N CYS A 143 0.97 17.39 -11.65
CA CYS A 143 0.06 17.71 -12.75
C CYS A 143 -0.38 16.49 -13.58
N ARG A 144 -0.49 15.32 -12.95
CA ARG A 144 -0.81 14.02 -13.57
C ARG A 144 0.14 13.65 -14.70
N ASN A 145 1.39 14.12 -14.62
CA ASN A 145 2.39 13.83 -15.63
C ASN A 145 2.84 12.36 -15.50
N PRO A 146 2.69 11.54 -16.57
CA PRO A 146 3.00 10.11 -16.53
C PRO A 146 4.50 9.80 -16.32
N ALA A 147 5.39 10.78 -16.49
CA ALA A 147 6.80 10.63 -16.16
C ALA A 147 7.04 10.52 -14.65
N TRP A 148 6.09 10.95 -13.82
CA TRP A 148 6.15 10.88 -12.37
C TRP A 148 5.30 9.75 -11.82
N SER A 149 5.94 8.92 -11.01
CA SER A 149 5.27 7.89 -10.24
C SER A 149 5.97 7.67 -8.90
N ILE A 150 5.31 6.91 -8.03
CA ILE A 150 5.86 6.47 -6.75
C ILE A 150 5.72 4.94 -6.74
N SER A 151 6.71 4.25 -6.18
CA SER A 151 6.56 2.86 -5.79
C SER A 151 6.48 2.74 -4.27
N ALA A 152 5.73 1.75 -3.77
CA ALA A 152 5.48 1.58 -2.35
C ALA A 152 5.51 0.12 -1.88
N GLY A 153 5.96 -0.10 -0.65
CA GLY A 153 5.85 -1.38 0.05
C GLY A 153 5.06 -1.21 1.34
N ILE A 154 4.17 -2.16 1.65
CA ILE A 154 3.49 -2.22 2.95
C ILE A 154 3.68 -3.58 3.61
N PHE A 155 4.20 -3.57 4.84
CA PHE A 155 4.33 -4.76 5.67
C PHE A 155 3.51 -4.63 6.95
N LEU A 156 2.73 -5.67 7.27
CA LEU A 156 1.90 -5.72 8.46
C LEU A 156 2.62 -6.46 9.59
N VAL A 157 2.56 -5.90 10.80
CA VAL A 157 3.26 -6.42 11.97
C VAL A 157 2.42 -6.26 13.24
N GLY A 158 2.62 -7.14 14.22
CA GLY A 158 2.10 -6.90 15.57
C GLY A 158 2.78 -5.70 16.23
N ASP A 159 2.11 -5.10 17.20
CA ASP A 159 2.55 -3.95 18.02
C ASP A 159 3.92 -4.16 18.70
N ARG A 160 4.28 -5.41 19.02
CA ARG A 160 5.56 -5.76 19.69
C ARG A 160 6.70 -6.08 18.73
N THR A 161 6.50 -5.95 17.42
CA THR A 161 7.51 -6.30 16.43
C THR A 161 8.64 -5.26 16.45
N PRO A 162 9.92 -5.66 16.49
CA PRO A 162 11.03 -4.72 16.44
C PRO A 162 10.99 -3.84 15.18
N VAL A 163 11.14 -2.53 15.36
CA VAL A 163 11.07 -1.53 14.27
C VAL A 163 12.01 -1.87 13.12
N LEU A 164 13.26 -2.21 13.42
CA LEU A 164 14.27 -2.53 12.39
C LEU A 164 13.84 -3.72 11.52
N SER A 165 13.23 -4.75 12.09
CA SER A 165 12.73 -5.90 11.36
C SER A 165 11.55 -5.52 10.47
N ALA A 166 10.63 -4.70 10.97
CA ALA A 166 9.47 -4.22 10.19
C ALA A 166 9.91 -3.33 9.01
N VAL A 167 10.86 -2.42 9.24
CA VAL A 167 11.42 -1.55 8.19
C VAL A 167 12.14 -2.38 7.14
N SER A 168 13.00 -3.32 7.53
CA SER A 168 13.73 -4.18 6.59
C SER A 168 12.78 -5.02 5.72
N ALA A 169 11.71 -5.57 6.30
CA ALA A 169 10.70 -6.28 5.53
C ALA A 169 9.91 -5.36 4.59
N THR A 170 9.62 -4.12 5.01
CA THR A 170 8.95 -3.12 4.18
C THR A 170 9.83 -2.68 3.00
N ASP A 171 11.13 -2.54 3.22
CA ASP A 171 12.12 -2.25 2.17
C ASP A 171 12.11 -3.31 1.08
N GLN A 172 12.10 -4.59 1.44
CA GLN A 172 12.03 -5.69 0.46
C GLN A 172 10.77 -5.62 -0.41
N LEU A 173 9.65 -5.16 0.16
CA LEU A 173 8.39 -4.99 -0.58
C LEU A 173 8.42 -3.76 -1.50
N LEU A 174 9.09 -2.68 -1.08
CA LEU A 174 9.33 -1.52 -1.93
C LEU A 174 10.23 -1.87 -3.11
N ASP A 175 11.33 -2.58 -2.87
CA ASP A 175 12.24 -3.07 -3.91
C ASP A 175 11.49 -3.97 -4.89
N ALA A 176 10.66 -4.88 -4.37
CA ALA A 176 9.75 -5.67 -5.20
C ALA A 176 8.86 -4.78 -6.08
N SER A 177 8.30 -3.68 -5.57
CA SER A 177 7.50 -2.73 -6.37
C SER A 177 8.29 -1.99 -7.44
N LYS A 178 9.62 -2.03 -7.42
CA LYS A 178 10.50 -1.40 -8.40
C LYS A 178 11.05 -2.37 -9.43
N GLU A 179 10.92 -3.68 -9.23
CA GLU A 179 11.55 -4.72 -10.05
C GLU A 179 10.58 -5.46 -11.00
N VAL A 180 9.27 -5.41 -10.75
CA VAL A 180 8.26 -6.10 -11.57
C VAL A 180 8.12 -5.41 -12.93
N ALA A 181 8.03 -6.19 -14.01
CA ALA A 181 7.71 -5.68 -15.33
C ALA A 181 6.20 -5.75 -15.63
N GLY A 182 5.73 -4.86 -16.50
CA GLY A 182 4.37 -4.88 -17.02
C GLY A 182 3.32 -4.23 -16.11
N GLU A 183 2.07 -4.27 -16.59
CA GLU A 183 0.91 -3.60 -15.98
C GLU A 183 -0.09 -4.58 -15.36
N ASP A 184 0.29 -5.85 -15.25
CA ASP A 184 -0.53 -6.88 -14.60
C ASP A 184 -0.27 -6.92 -13.09
N VAL A 185 -1.25 -7.42 -12.34
CA VAL A 185 -1.07 -7.77 -10.93
C VAL A 185 -0.23 -9.04 -10.82
N VAL A 186 0.84 -9.02 -10.00
CA VAL A 186 1.81 -10.11 -9.95
C VAL A 186 1.97 -10.64 -8.51
N PRO A 187 1.96 -11.97 -8.31
CA PRO A 187 2.30 -12.58 -7.02
C PRO A 187 3.75 -12.32 -6.59
N TRP A 188 3.97 -11.97 -5.31
CA TRP A 188 5.29 -11.89 -4.68
C TRP A 188 5.45 -12.91 -3.53
N PRO A 189 6.55 -13.68 -3.46
CA PRO A 189 7.73 -13.61 -4.31
C PRO A 189 7.55 -14.31 -5.68
N TRP A 190 8.27 -13.82 -6.70
CA TRP A 190 8.37 -14.44 -8.04
C TRP A 190 9.77 -15.05 -8.25
N LYS A 191 9.94 -15.93 -9.26
CA LYS A 191 11.23 -16.59 -9.54
C LYS A 191 12.28 -15.68 -10.19
N SER A 192 11.88 -14.89 -11.19
CA SER A 192 12.72 -13.90 -11.87
C SER A 192 11.83 -12.79 -12.43
N PRO A 193 12.22 -11.51 -12.35
CA PRO A 193 11.51 -10.46 -13.07
C PRO A 193 11.66 -10.71 -14.58
N THR A 194 10.55 -10.92 -15.28
CA THR A 194 10.54 -11.13 -16.73
C THR A 194 10.30 -9.81 -17.44
N GLY A 195 11.37 -9.19 -17.96
CA GLY A 195 11.28 -7.98 -18.76
C GLY A 195 11.85 -6.74 -18.09
N LYS A 196 11.64 -5.58 -18.70
CA LYS A 196 12.13 -4.30 -18.18
C LYS A 196 11.27 -3.89 -16.98
N ALA A 197 11.92 -3.70 -15.83
CA ALA A 197 11.27 -3.27 -14.62
C ALA A 197 10.42 -2.00 -14.85
N GLN A 198 9.15 -2.09 -14.46
CA GLN A 198 8.16 -1.03 -14.53
C GLN A 198 7.73 -0.72 -13.10
N LYS A 199 8.17 0.44 -12.62
CA LYS A 199 7.83 0.98 -11.30
C LYS A 199 6.35 1.42 -11.26
N ASN A 200 5.95 2.39 -10.44
CA ASN A 200 4.56 2.83 -10.30
C ASN A 200 3.64 1.71 -9.76
N ARG A 201 4.09 1.02 -8.71
CA ARG A 201 3.38 -0.12 -8.11
C ARG A 201 3.39 -0.06 -6.58
N ILE A 202 2.51 -0.84 -5.97
CA ILE A 202 2.49 -1.11 -4.54
C ILE A 202 2.55 -2.61 -4.27
N THR A 203 3.39 -3.04 -3.33
CA THR A 203 3.48 -4.44 -2.90
C THR A 203 2.98 -4.59 -1.46
N VAL A 204 1.96 -5.43 -1.27
CA VAL A 204 1.39 -5.75 0.04
C VAL A 204 0.63 -7.07 -0.03
N PHE A 205 0.50 -7.78 1.10
CA PHE A 205 -0.10 -9.12 1.17
C PHE A 205 0.50 -10.11 0.16
N GLY A 206 1.79 -9.93 -0.11
CA GLY A 206 2.54 -10.69 -1.10
C GLY A 206 1.99 -10.60 -2.52
N THR A 207 1.41 -9.46 -2.90
CA THR A 207 0.96 -9.16 -4.25
C THR A 207 1.48 -7.78 -4.64
N SER A 208 2.13 -7.68 -5.80
CA SER A 208 2.53 -6.40 -6.39
C SER A 208 1.45 -5.93 -7.37
N ILE A 209 0.93 -4.74 -7.15
CA ILE A 209 -0.25 -4.19 -7.84
C ILE A 209 0.13 -2.85 -8.47
N PRO A 210 -0.08 -2.66 -9.78
CA PRO A 210 0.04 -1.34 -10.40
C PRO A 210 -0.98 -0.36 -9.83
N TRP A 211 -0.60 0.90 -9.68
CA TRP A 211 -1.52 1.92 -9.15
C TRP A 211 -2.79 2.10 -9.98
N THR A 212 -2.77 1.75 -11.27
CA THR A 212 -3.96 1.75 -12.14
C THR A 212 -5.01 0.72 -11.74
N SER A 213 -4.58 -0.39 -11.12
CA SER A 213 -5.43 -1.50 -10.68
C SER A 213 -5.71 -1.48 -9.17
N TYR A 214 -4.91 -0.74 -8.39
CA TYR A 214 -5.00 -0.73 -6.93
C TYR A 214 -6.36 -0.26 -6.38
N PRO A 215 -6.99 0.81 -6.91
CA PRO A 215 -8.32 1.25 -6.46
C PRO A 215 -9.37 0.15 -6.57
N GLN A 216 -9.43 -0.55 -7.72
CA GLN A 216 -10.44 -1.60 -7.94
C GLN A 216 -10.16 -2.82 -7.05
N VAL A 217 -8.89 -3.15 -6.82
CA VAL A 217 -8.52 -4.25 -5.90
C VAL A 217 -8.91 -3.90 -4.46
N LEU A 218 -8.66 -2.67 -4.02
CA LEU A 218 -9.01 -2.21 -2.68
C LEU A 218 -10.53 -2.17 -2.46
N GLU A 219 -11.28 -1.60 -3.41
CA GLU A 219 -12.75 -1.56 -3.38
C GLU A 219 -13.33 -2.98 -3.27
N LYS A 220 -12.82 -3.92 -4.07
CA LYS A 220 -13.26 -5.32 -4.03
C LYS A 220 -12.92 -6.00 -2.70
N SER A 221 -11.80 -5.65 -2.10
CA SER A 221 -11.38 -6.15 -0.79
C SER A 221 -12.28 -5.63 0.33
N GLN A 222 -12.65 -4.35 0.28
CA GLN A 222 -13.59 -3.72 1.20
C GLN A 222 -15.01 -4.29 1.05
N TRP A 223 -15.46 -4.53 -0.19
CA TRP A 223 -16.72 -5.20 -0.45
C TRP A 223 -16.72 -6.61 0.17
N LEU A 224 -15.70 -7.44 -0.07
CA LEU A 224 -15.64 -8.80 0.48
C LEU A 224 -15.60 -8.79 2.03
N SER A 225 -14.87 -7.83 2.61
CA SER A 225 -14.89 -7.58 4.06
C SER A 225 -16.32 -7.30 4.55
N GLY A 226 -17.07 -6.44 3.86
CA GLY A 226 -18.48 -6.16 4.16
C GLY A 226 -19.37 -7.41 4.09
N VAL A 227 -19.18 -8.25 3.07
CA VAL A 227 -19.91 -9.53 2.91
C VAL A 227 -19.65 -10.48 4.10
N LEU A 228 -18.42 -10.56 4.59
CA LEU A 228 -18.07 -11.35 5.77
C LEU A 228 -18.64 -10.76 7.06
N LEU A 229 -18.57 -9.45 7.23
CA LEU A 229 -19.08 -8.77 8.43
C LEU A 229 -20.60 -8.93 8.58
N LYS A 230 -21.33 -8.99 7.46
CA LYS A 230 -22.77 -9.30 7.39
C LYS A 230 -23.09 -10.78 7.64
N GLY A 231 -22.10 -11.67 7.67
CA GLY A 231 -22.29 -13.12 7.86
C GLY A 231 -22.81 -13.87 6.63
N ILE A 232 -22.85 -13.22 5.45
CA ILE A 232 -23.31 -13.83 4.19
C ILE A 232 -22.32 -14.92 3.74
N LEU A 233 -21.02 -14.62 3.89
CA LEU A 233 -19.95 -15.60 3.78
C LEU A 233 -19.28 -15.77 5.14
N ASN A 234 -18.70 -16.95 5.36
CA ASN A 234 -17.94 -17.27 6.57
C ASN A 234 -16.44 -17.32 6.28
N THR A 235 -15.63 -17.24 7.33
CA THR A 235 -14.17 -17.30 7.27
C THR A 235 -13.68 -18.54 6.52
N SER A 236 -14.32 -19.71 6.70
CA SER A 236 -13.94 -20.97 6.06
C SER A 236 -13.99 -20.90 4.54
N LYS A 237 -14.99 -20.22 3.95
CA LYS A 237 -15.07 -20.01 2.49
C LYS A 237 -13.87 -19.20 1.99
N ILE A 238 -13.48 -18.16 2.71
CA ILE A 238 -12.37 -17.27 2.32
C ILE A 238 -11.02 -17.94 2.51
N MET A 239 -10.84 -18.71 3.58
CA MET A 239 -9.64 -19.53 3.79
C MET A 239 -9.44 -20.54 2.65
N ARG A 240 -10.52 -21.13 2.12
CA ARG A 240 -10.44 -22.00 0.93
C ARG A 240 -10.06 -21.22 -0.33
N LEU A 241 -10.64 -20.04 -0.56
CA LEU A 241 -10.24 -19.18 -1.68
C LEU A 241 -8.75 -18.78 -1.59
N LEU A 242 -8.28 -18.42 -0.40
CA LEU A 242 -6.86 -18.13 -0.15
C LEU A 242 -5.98 -19.35 -0.47
N LYS A 243 -6.39 -20.55 -0.07
CA LYS A 243 -5.70 -21.79 -0.44
C LYS A 243 -5.63 -21.99 -1.96
N TYR A 244 -6.71 -21.69 -2.69
CA TYR A 244 -6.71 -21.78 -4.15
C TYR A 244 -5.81 -20.70 -4.78
N ALA A 245 -5.76 -19.51 -4.21
CA ALA A 245 -4.80 -18.47 -4.62
C ALA A 245 -3.36 -18.97 -4.48
N GLU A 246 -3.01 -19.59 -3.34
CA GLU A 246 -1.65 -20.13 -3.15
C GLU A 246 -1.33 -21.28 -4.10
N MET A 247 -2.29 -22.16 -4.39
CA MET A 247 -2.11 -23.21 -5.41
C MET A 247 -1.85 -22.59 -6.78
N HIS A 248 -2.65 -21.61 -7.20
CA HIS A 248 -2.45 -20.92 -8.48
C HIS A 248 -1.08 -20.22 -8.55
N ARG A 249 -0.68 -19.53 -7.48
CA ARG A 249 0.63 -18.87 -7.40
C ARG A 249 1.79 -19.86 -7.49
N GLU A 250 1.67 -20.99 -6.81
CA GLU A 250 2.68 -22.03 -6.87
C GLU A 250 2.76 -22.64 -8.28
N PHE A 251 1.62 -22.86 -8.95
CA PHE A 251 1.59 -23.25 -10.35
C PHE A 251 2.32 -22.24 -11.25
N MET A 252 2.06 -20.94 -11.09
CA MET A 252 2.75 -19.90 -11.86
C MET A 252 4.26 -19.85 -11.59
N ARG A 253 4.70 -20.23 -10.39
CA ARG A 253 6.11 -20.22 -9.97
C ARG A 253 6.87 -21.48 -10.42
N THR A 254 6.26 -22.66 -10.30
CA THR A 254 6.94 -23.94 -10.51
C THR A 254 6.58 -24.62 -11.81
N GLY A 255 5.43 -24.29 -12.39
CA GLY A 255 4.83 -25.05 -13.49
C GLY A 255 4.26 -26.41 -13.08
N GLU A 256 4.22 -26.72 -11.77
CA GLU A 256 3.72 -28.00 -11.29
C GLU A 256 2.22 -28.14 -11.50
N THR A 257 1.83 -28.98 -12.46
CA THR A 257 0.44 -29.21 -12.86
C THR A 257 -0.45 -29.74 -11.73
N ARG A 258 0.13 -30.36 -10.68
CA ARG A 258 -0.62 -30.76 -9.48
C ARG A 258 -1.35 -29.57 -8.85
N ASN A 259 -0.79 -28.37 -8.93
CA ASN A 259 -1.40 -27.18 -8.35
C ASN A 259 -2.59 -26.67 -9.17
N PHE A 260 -2.65 -26.98 -10.47
CA PHE A 260 -3.78 -26.68 -11.35
C PHE A 260 -5.09 -27.36 -10.91
N ARG A 261 -5.01 -28.41 -10.07
CA ARG A 261 -6.20 -29.08 -9.47
C ARG A 261 -7.10 -28.13 -8.67
N TYR A 262 -6.62 -26.92 -8.32
CA TYR A 262 -7.44 -25.93 -7.64
C TYR A 262 -8.73 -25.62 -8.43
N VAL A 263 -8.72 -25.67 -9.76
CA VAL A 263 -9.90 -25.42 -10.61
C VAL A 263 -10.99 -26.45 -10.29
N TYR A 264 -10.64 -27.73 -10.24
CA TYR A 264 -11.56 -28.80 -9.88
C TYR A 264 -12.06 -28.67 -8.44
N LEU A 265 -11.14 -28.40 -7.49
CA LEU A 265 -11.49 -28.25 -6.08
C LEU A 265 -12.42 -27.06 -5.83
N LEU A 266 -12.16 -25.92 -6.49
CA LEU A 266 -12.99 -24.74 -6.45
C LEU A 266 -14.37 -25.04 -7.04
N SER A 267 -14.45 -25.66 -8.22
CA SER A 267 -15.72 -26.03 -8.86
C SER A 267 -16.59 -26.91 -7.94
N TYR A 268 -15.98 -27.91 -7.31
CA TYR A 268 -16.64 -28.75 -6.32
C TYR A 268 -17.10 -27.95 -5.08
N ASP A 269 -16.23 -27.07 -4.57
CA ASP A 269 -16.52 -26.24 -3.39
C ASP A 269 -17.70 -25.28 -3.63
N LEU A 270 -17.74 -24.62 -4.78
CA LEU A 270 -18.82 -23.71 -5.16
C LEU A 270 -20.17 -24.45 -5.18
N ARG A 271 -20.22 -25.62 -5.84
CA ARG A 271 -21.44 -26.43 -5.90
C ARG A 271 -21.89 -26.93 -4.52
N ARG A 272 -20.94 -27.34 -3.67
CA ARG A 272 -21.25 -27.98 -2.39
C ARG A 272 -21.58 -26.98 -1.28
N ASN A 273 -20.86 -25.85 -1.24
CA ASN A 273 -20.79 -24.99 -0.06
C ASN A 273 -21.26 -23.54 -0.28
N TRP A 274 -21.46 -23.11 -1.53
CA TRP A 274 -21.86 -21.73 -1.85
C TRP A 274 -23.33 -21.55 -2.26
N GLY A 275 -24.12 -22.62 -2.30
CA GLY A 275 -25.54 -22.55 -2.66
C GLY A 275 -26.47 -21.94 -1.59
N ALA A 276 -26.03 -21.87 -0.33
CA ALA A 276 -26.78 -21.19 0.73
C ALA A 276 -26.53 -19.67 0.64
N ASN A 277 -27.60 -18.87 0.66
CA ASN A 277 -27.63 -17.40 0.57
C ASN A 277 -27.73 -16.79 -0.85
N LEU A 278 -28.38 -17.49 -1.79
CA LEU A 278 -28.69 -16.95 -3.13
C LEU A 278 -29.80 -15.88 -3.12
N ASP A 279 -30.59 -15.77 -2.07
CA ASP A 279 -31.64 -14.75 -1.99
C ASP A 279 -31.03 -13.34 -1.75
N ASP A 280 -29.85 -13.30 -1.13
CA ASP A 280 -29.09 -12.08 -0.88
C ASP A 280 -28.29 -11.65 -2.14
N GLU A 281 -28.35 -10.36 -2.48
CA GLU A 281 -27.67 -9.81 -3.67
C GLU A 281 -26.14 -9.89 -3.56
N ASP A 282 -25.59 -9.61 -2.38
CA ASP A 282 -24.15 -9.73 -2.11
C ASP A 282 -23.71 -11.21 -2.16
N GLY A 283 -24.57 -12.12 -1.70
CA GLY A 283 -24.37 -13.57 -1.81
C GLY A 283 -24.28 -14.05 -3.26
N ARG A 284 -25.21 -13.62 -4.12
CA ARG A 284 -25.18 -13.90 -5.58
C ARG A 284 -23.95 -13.32 -6.25
N ARG A 285 -23.66 -12.05 -5.99
CA ARG A 285 -22.48 -11.36 -6.53
C ARG A 285 -21.19 -12.06 -6.12
N ALA A 286 -21.11 -12.59 -4.90
CA ALA A 286 -19.95 -13.33 -4.45
C ALA A 286 -19.79 -14.70 -5.10
N LEU A 287 -20.89 -15.41 -5.35
CA LEU A 287 -20.85 -16.64 -6.13
C LEU A 287 -20.41 -16.37 -7.58
N GLU A 288 -20.97 -15.35 -8.24
CA GLU A 288 -20.58 -14.94 -9.60
C GLU A 288 -19.10 -14.58 -9.69
N TRP A 289 -18.60 -13.79 -8.73
CA TRP A 289 -17.17 -13.51 -8.64
C TRP A 289 -16.36 -14.79 -8.46
N ALA A 290 -16.74 -15.67 -7.55
CA ALA A 290 -16.00 -16.91 -7.31
C ALA A 290 -16.02 -17.85 -8.54
N HIS A 291 -17.06 -17.81 -9.37
CA HIS A 291 -17.09 -18.51 -10.66
C HIS A 291 -16.05 -17.99 -11.66
N GLN A 292 -15.77 -16.68 -11.67
CA GLN A 292 -14.73 -16.11 -12.54
C GLN A 292 -13.33 -16.69 -12.25
N LEU A 293 -13.09 -17.11 -11.01
CA LEU A 293 -11.83 -17.72 -10.56
C LEU A 293 -11.62 -19.15 -11.09
N LEU A 294 -12.63 -19.77 -11.70
CA LEU A 294 -12.48 -21.07 -12.36
C LEU A 294 -11.66 -21.00 -13.65
N ALA A 295 -11.56 -19.81 -14.26
CA ALA A 295 -10.72 -19.53 -15.41
C ALA A 295 -9.31 -19.10 -14.92
N PRO A 296 -8.26 -19.92 -15.06
CA PRO A 296 -6.93 -19.61 -14.55
C PRO A 296 -6.29 -18.35 -15.14
N GLU A 297 -6.58 -18.08 -16.40
CA GLU A 297 -6.15 -16.88 -17.12
C GLU A 297 -6.87 -15.60 -16.66
N ASN A 298 -7.90 -15.73 -15.81
CA ASN A 298 -8.65 -14.58 -15.35
C ASN A 298 -7.77 -13.69 -14.44
N PRO A 299 -7.63 -12.38 -14.72
CA PRO A 299 -6.84 -11.47 -13.90
C PRO A 299 -7.25 -11.42 -12.41
N GLU A 300 -8.47 -11.82 -12.08
CA GLU A 300 -8.94 -11.93 -10.70
C GLU A 300 -8.16 -12.93 -9.86
N MET A 301 -7.61 -13.98 -10.48
CA MET A 301 -6.78 -14.97 -9.77
C MET A 301 -5.51 -14.35 -9.19
N ALA A 302 -4.89 -13.39 -9.88
CA ALA A 302 -3.70 -12.70 -9.40
C ALA A 302 -4.01 -11.76 -8.22
N LYS A 303 -5.23 -11.22 -8.18
CA LYS A 303 -5.72 -10.31 -7.12
C LYS A 303 -6.20 -11.07 -5.87
N LEU A 304 -6.60 -12.33 -6.04
CA LEU A 304 -7.32 -13.13 -5.04
C LEU A 304 -6.65 -13.16 -3.66
N ARG A 305 -5.32 -13.36 -3.60
CA ARG A 305 -4.61 -13.39 -2.31
C ARG A 305 -4.77 -12.09 -1.53
N PHE A 306 -4.56 -10.94 -2.19
CA PHE A 306 -4.71 -9.62 -1.55
C PHE A 306 -6.13 -9.47 -1.00
N ILE A 307 -7.13 -9.78 -1.84
CA ILE A 307 -8.55 -9.61 -1.51
C ILE A 307 -8.91 -10.47 -0.29
N CYS A 308 -8.48 -11.74 -0.27
CA CYS A 308 -8.72 -12.64 0.85
C CYS A 308 -7.96 -12.21 2.12
N GLU A 309 -6.68 -11.84 2.02
CA GLU A 309 -5.89 -11.41 3.18
C GLU A 309 -6.48 -10.15 3.82
N TYR A 310 -6.83 -9.14 3.02
CA TYR A 310 -7.49 -7.93 3.51
C TYR A 310 -8.79 -8.29 4.26
N ALA A 311 -9.65 -9.09 3.64
CA ALA A 311 -10.95 -9.46 4.19
C ALA A 311 -10.84 -10.37 5.44
N LEU A 312 -9.80 -11.18 5.55
CA LEU A 312 -9.52 -11.97 6.76
C LEU A 312 -8.98 -11.11 7.89
N ASN A 313 -8.11 -10.14 7.59
CA ASN A 313 -7.62 -9.21 8.61
C ASN A 313 -8.74 -8.29 9.13
N SER A 314 -9.77 -7.97 8.34
CA SER A 314 -10.87 -7.11 8.81
C SER A 314 -11.84 -7.76 9.80
N ILE A 315 -11.89 -9.09 9.90
CA ILE A 315 -12.84 -9.80 10.79
C ILE A 315 -12.22 -10.39 12.06
N ARG A 316 -10.89 -10.44 12.16
CA ARG A 316 -10.16 -11.13 13.25
C ARG A 316 -10.46 -10.65 14.67
N GLU A 317 -11.09 -9.49 14.83
CA GLU A 317 -11.57 -9.00 16.13
C GLU A 317 -12.75 -9.83 16.68
N LYS A 318 -13.67 -10.27 15.80
CA LYS A 318 -14.87 -11.03 16.19
C LYS A 318 -14.57 -12.46 16.67
N GLU A 319 -13.48 -13.06 16.21
CA GLU A 319 -13.11 -14.43 16.58
C GLU A 319 -12.50 -14.51 17.99
N ALA A 320 -11.83 -13.45 18.46
CA ALA A 320 -11.27 -13.37 19.81
C ALA A 320 -12.32 -13.09 20.90
N SER A 321 -13.47 -12.49 20.54
CA SER A 321 -14.55 -12.15 21.47
C SER A 321 -15.62 -13.22 21.63
N HIS A 322 -15.52 -14.35 20.91
CA HIS A 322 -16.44 -15.50 20.98
C HIS A 322 -15.75 -16.80 21.45
N GLY A 323 -14.55 -16.68 22.04
CA GLY A 323 -13.80 -17.79 22.65
C GLY A 323 -13.94 -17.80 24.16
#